data_AF-A0AA42X573-F1
#
_entry.id   AF-A0AA42X573-F1
#
_cell.length_a   1.000
_cell.length_b   1.000
_cell.length_c   1.000
_cell.angle_alpha   90.00
_cell.angle_beta   90.00
_cell.angle_gamma   90.00
#
_symmetry.space_group_name_H-M   'P 1'
#
loop_
_entity.id
_entity.type
_entity.pdbx_description
1 polymer ?
#
loop_
_entity_poly.entity_id
_entity_poly.type
_entity_poly.pdbx_seq_one_letter_code
_entity_poly.pdbx_strand_id
1 'polypeptide(L)' 'MRELTMDEVFEVEGEGAMGAFINGAGAGGFAGALAGGPAGSAAGALIGGGIAVALYLM' A
#
# COMPACT_ATOMS: atom_id res chain seq x y z
N MET A 1 4.49 -22.00 -21.09
CA MET A 1 4.53 -21.21 -19.84
C MET A 1 5.24 -22.08 -18.82
N ARG A 2 6.28 -21.58 -18.18
CA ARG A 2 7.00 -22.30 -17.11
C ARG A 2 6.36 -21.92 -15.77
N GLU A 3 6.21 -22.87 -14.85
CA GLU A 3 5.77 -22.60 -13.48
C GLU A 3 6.80 -21.69 -12.80
N LEU A 4 6.32 -20.58 -12.26
CA LEU A 4 7.12 -19.67 -11.45
C LEU A 4 7.32 -20.31 -10.08
N THR A 5 8.54 -20.25 -9.57
CA THR A 5 8.79 -20.57 -8.16
C THR A 5 8.07 -19.57 -7.27
N MET A 6 7.73 -19.92 -6.02
CA MET A 6 6.99 -19.02 -5.12
C MET A 6 7.68 -17.65 -5.00
N ASP A 7 9.02 -17.63 -4.97
CA ASP A 7 9.81 -16.40 -4.95
C ASP A 7 9.64 -15.56 -6.23
N GLU A 8 9.58 -16.18 -7.41
CA GLU A 8 9.32 -15.48 -8.67
C GLU A 8 7.85 -15.03 -8.78
N VAL A 9 6.90 -15.72 -8.14
CA VAL A 9 5.52 -15.23 -8.01
C VAL A 9 5.49 -13.99 -7.12
N PHE A 10 6.23 -13.96 -6.01
CA PHE A 10 6.36 -12.74 -5.19
C PHE A 10 7.16 -11.64 -5.89
N GLU A 11 8.08 -11.95 -6.78
CA GLU A 11 8.82 -10.94 -7.56
C GLU A 11 7.99 -10.36 -8.73
N VAL A 12 7.06 -11.15 -9.27
CA VAL A 12 6.24 -10.79 -10.44
C VAL A 12 4.83 -10.29 -10.04
N GLU A 13 4.22 -10.81 -8.98
CA GLU A 13 2.91 -10.41 -8.42
C GLU A 13 3.03 -9.60 -7.12
N GLY A 14 4.12 -9.76 -6.37
CA GLY A 14 4.33 -9.05 -5.11
C GLY A 14 4.77 -7.63 -5.36
N GLU A 15 3.80 -6.75 -5.51
CA GLU A 15 3.98 -5.32 -5.37
C GLU A 15 4.58 -5.10 -3.97
N GLY A 16 5.92 -5.03 -3.87
CA GLY A 16 6.67 -5.11 -2.62
C GLY A 16 6.36 -3.97 -1.64
N ALA A 17 7.29 -3.57 -0.77
CA ALA A 17 7.01 -2.48 0.18
C ALA A 17 6.46 -1.20 -0.50
N MET A 18 6.83 -0.93 -1.75
CA MET A 18 6.25 0.15 -2.55
C MET A 18 4.78 -0.08 -2.93
N GLY A 19 4.40 -1.29 -3.32
CA GLY A 19 3.02 -1.62 -3.68
C GLY A 19 2.09 -1.67 -2.47
N ALA A 20 2.57 -2.24 -1.37
CA ALA A 20 1.90 -2.15 -0.08
C ALA A 20 1.68 -0.68 0.32
N PHE A 21 2.70 0.17 0.17
CA PHE A 21 2.57 1.61 0.43
C PHE A 21 1.52 2.26 -0.46
N ILE A 22 1.54 2.03 -1.78
CA ILE A 22 0.61 2.67 -2.73
C ILE A 22 -0.84 2.25 -2.43
N ASN A 23 -1.08 0.97 -2.19
CA ASN A 23 -2.42 0.48 -1.82
C ASN A 23 -2.91 1.08 -0.50
N GLY A 24 -2.06 1.07 0.54
CA GLY A 24 -2.38 1.69 1.82
C GLY A 24 -2.59 3.20 1.72
N ALA A 25 -1.77 3.88 0.92
CA ALA A 25 -1.85 5.32 0.71
C ALA A 25 -3.09 5.72 -0.07
N GLY A 26 -3.51 4.92 -1.05
CA GLY A 26 -4.79 5.11 -1.75
C GLY A 26 -5.99 5.01 -0.81
N ALA A 27 -6.07 3.91 -0.05
CA ALA A 27 -7.17 3.70 0.89
C ALA A 27 -7.18 4.75 2.02
N GLY A 28 -6.02 5.03 2.61
CA GLY A 28 -5.88 6.03 3.66
C GLY A 28 -6.13 7.45 3.16
N GLY A 29 -5.67 7.79 1.96
CA GLY A 29 -5.89 9.10 1.35
C GLY A 29 -7.35 9.37 1.01
N PHE A 30 -8.09 8.34 0.59
CA PHE A 30 -9.54 8.43 0.37
C PHE A 30 -10.29 8.63 1.70
N ALA A 31 -10.00 7.82 2.71
CA ALA A 31 -10.62 7.95 4.03
C ALA A 31 -10.29 9.31 4.69
N GLY A 32 -9.05 9.75 4.57
CA GLY A 32 -8.59 11.05 5.08
C GLY A 32 -9.26 12.23 4.37
N ALA A 33 -9.50 12.13 3.07
CA ALA A 33 -10.23 13.16 2.32
C ALA A 33 -11.65 13.36 2.86
N LEU A 34 -12.33 12.28 3.24
CA LEU A 34 -13.68 12.32 3.81
C LEU A 34 -13.70 13.00 5.19
N ALA A 35 -12.66 12.80 5.99
CA ALA A 35 -12.58 13.35 7.34
C ALA A 35 -12.07 14.80 7.41
N GLY A 36 -11.19 15.22 6.49
CA GLY A 36 -10.47 16.49 6.60
C GLY A 36 -10.15 17.20 5.28
N GLY A 37 -10.83 16.82 4.18
CA GLY A 37 -10.60 17.43 2.87
C GLY A 37 -9.17 17.21 2.36
N PRO A 38 -8.58 18.16 1.63
CA PRO A 38 -7.26 17.99 1.01
C PRO A 38 -6.13 17.69 2.01
N ALA A 39 -6.12 18.37 3.16
CA ALA A 39 -5.13 18.13 4.20
C ALA A 39 -5.31 16.75 4.86
N GLY A 40 -6.56 16.36 5.11
CA GLY A 40 -6.89 15.03 5.59
C GLY A 40 -6.48 13.93 4.61
N SER A 41 -6.62 14.17 3.31
CA SER A 41 -6.19 13.24 2.26
C SER A 41 -4.68 12.99 2.29
N ALA A 42 -3.87 14.05 2.39
CA ALA A 42 -2.42 13.90 2.49
C ALA A 42 -1.97 13.15 3.76
N ALA A 43 -2.55 13.50 4.91
CA ALA A 43 -2.25 12.82 6.18
C ALA A 43 -2.70 11.35 6.14
N GLY A 44 -3.91 11.10 5.64
CA GLY A 44 -4.47 9.75 5.50
C GLY A 44 -3.64 8.87 4.57
N ALA A 45 -3.12 9.42 3.47
CA ALA A 45 -2.27 8.68 2.54
C ALA A 45 -0.94 8.25 3.20
N LEU A 46 -0.30 9.14 3.96
CA LEU A 46 0.94 8.82 4.68
C LEU A 46 0.71 7.77 5.77
N ILE A 47 -0.37 7.92 6.54
CA ILE A 47 -0.71 6.98 7.63
C ILE A 47 -1.09 5.61 7.05
N GLY A 48 -1.99 5.57 6.06
CA GLY A 48 -2.45 4.33 5.43
C GLY A 48 -1.33 3.59 4.71
N GLY A 49 -0.48 4.32 3.97
CA GLY A 49 0.70 3.74 3.34
C GLY A 49 1.68 3.18 4.36
N GLY A 50 1.97 3.92 5.43
CA GLY A 50 2.83 3.45 6.52
C GLY A 50 2.32 2.19 7.21
N ILE A 51 1.00 2.11 7.49
CA ILE A 51 0.37 0.93 8.08
C ILE A 51 0.47 -0.27 7.13
N ALA A 52 0.16 -0.10 5.85
CA ALA A 52 0.20 -1.19 4.89
C ALA A 52 1.63 -1.75 4.70
N VAL A 53 2.65 -0.88 4.70
CA VAL A 53 4.05 -1.33 4.70
C VAL A 53 4.40 -2.05 5.99
N ALA A 54 3.99 -1.54 7.15
CA ALA A 54 4.26 -2.19 8.42
C ALA A 54 3.63 -3.59 8.51
N LEU A 55 2.42 -3.76 7.97
CA LEU A 55 1.74 -5.05 7.87
C LEU A 55 2.42 -5.98 6.86
N TYR A 56 2.94 -5.44 5.76
CA TYR A 56 3.70 -6.22 4.77
C TYR A 56 5.03 -6.76 5.32
N LEU A 57 5.67 -6.02 6.23
CA LEU A 57 6.98 -6.38 6.81
C LEU A 57 6.89 -7.26 8.06
N MET A 58 5.69 -7.57 8.55
CA MET A 58 5.42 -8.40 9.74
C MET A 58 5.21 -9.86 9.35
#